data_AF-A0A955BF88-F1
#
_entry.id   AF-A0A955BF88-F1
#
_cell.length_a   1.000
_cell.length_b   1.000
_cell.length_c   1.000
_cell.angle_alpha   90.00
_cell.angle_beta   90.00
_cell.angle_gamma   90.00
#
_symmetry.space_group_name_H-M   'P 1'
#
loop_
_entity.id
_entity.type
_entity.pdbx_description
1 polymer ?
#
loop_
_entity_poly.entity_id
_entity_poly.type
_entity_poly.pdbx_seq_one_letter_code
_entity_poly.pdbx_strand_id
1 'polypeptide(L)'
;STPGHSPGGMSYVLEGKSGSFAIIGGLMYDGARMTNWYDTEWDYGFAKGLDALIESVDRLRPLELSWALPAQGPTIRRADEQLDEYHAKLTKFRPDYVRGYPVNNLTTRTEPDPHVKPTAIPQIVQVTPHLYKFSDQLAGKNFNIIIADSGHGLLLDCGLFSELQLHDLIREMQTHLGLKQIDALWINHMHGDHFTLGAVLKKRYGVKIWTLDRIADKVENPLRYDYCALITSYNPAYEGLPVDRPLKDGEVVEWEGMRLHIDWMPGQTEFGNCLWLELDGRRIAFTGDNLFGDPTDPEQNGHEAVVARNSAIFEEGYLLGSRYLRDLKPDIIMGAHNVLMVNPRAFVERYHAWAQRIITQYKQLLPDPNYEYEFDPFWVSAYPYRVDLQTERTREVTVTVRNFRDRPQRHEIHLRLPPGVTADPPSLVGTVAAKSRERYTVTLTADPERVEPGLRIVPFDIQLDDRRYGQLFDFLIQAAPPAEAQTEP
;
A
#
# COMPACT_ATOMS: atom_id res chain seq x y z
N SER A 1 17.68 16.98 -19.93
CA SER A 1 17.17 16.06 -18.89
C SER A 1 15.71 16.39 -18.67
N THR A 2 14.84 15.39 -18.68
CA THR A 2 13.39 15.54 -18.48
C THR A 2 12.85 14.35 -17.65
N PRO A 3 13.25 14.26 -16.36
CA PRO A 3 12.82 13.19 -15.46
C PRO A 3 11.34 13.35 -15.07
N GLY A 4 10.72 12.30 -14.56
CA GLY A 4 9.34 12.35 -14.03
C GLY A 4 8.62 11.00 -14.19
N HIS A 5 8.55 10.51 -15.43
CA HIS A 5 8.18 9.11 -15.69
C HIS A 5 9.31 8.13 -15.32
N SER A 6 10.57 8.57 -15.37
CA SER A 6 11.68 7.86 -14.73
C SER A 6 12.70 8.87 -14.21
N PRO A 7 13.50 8.53 -13.18
CA PRO A 7 14.50 9.46 -12.64
C PRO A 7 15.56 9.88 -13.67
N GLY A 8 15.83 9.04 -14.66
CA GLY A 8 16.81 9.27 -15.73
C GLY A 8 16.22 9.77 -17.05
N GLY A 9 14.97 10.20 -17.07
CA GLY A 9 14.27 10.60 -18.30
C GLY A 9 15.01 11.68 -19.10
N MET A 10 15.02 11.54 -20.43
CA MET A 10 15.63 12.50 -21.36
C MET A 10 14.72 12.78 -22.54
N SER A 11 14.70 14.03 -22.97
CA SER A 11 14.07 14.46 -24.22
C SER A 11 15.13 15.04 -25.16
N TYR A 12 15.00 14.72 -26.44
CA TYR A 12 15.88 15.20 -27.51
C TYR A 12 15.07 16.06 -28.46
N VAL A 13 15.43 17.33 -28.55
CA VAL A 13 14.77 18.30 -29.44
C VAL A 13 15.54 18.36 -30.75
N LEU A 14 14.82 18.26 -31.85
CA LEU A 14 15.36 18.31 -33.20
C LEU A 14 14.73 19.50 -33.93
N GLU A 15 15.58 20.39 -34.43
CA GLU A 15 15.17 21.53 -35.23
C GLU A 15 15.20 21.16 -36.72
N GLY A 16 14.06 21.28 -37.40
CA GLY A 16 13.93 21.01 -38.82
C GLY A 16 13.40 22.22 -39.59
N LYS A 17 13.51 22.16 -40.92
CA LYS A 17 12.98 23.20 -41.83
C LYS A 17 11.46 23.41 -41.71
N SER A 18 10.74 22.44 -41.17
CA SER A 18 9.28 22.42 -41.02
C SER A 18 8.81 22.62 -39.57
N GLY A 19 9.69 23.04 -38.66
CA GLY A 19 9.41 23.23 -37.23
C GLY A 19 10.29 22.36 -36.32
N SER A 20 10.16 22.58 -35.01
CA SER A 20 10.81 21.78 -33.96
C SER A 20 9.95 20.57 -33.60
N PHE A 21 10.59 19.43 -33.34
CA PHE A 21 9.94 18.27 -32.73
C PHE A 21 10.84 17.67 -31.65
N ALA A 22 10.26 16.91 -30.73
CA ALA A 22 11.02 16.26 -29.66
C ALA A 22 10.74 14.75 -29.58
N ILE A 23 11.79 13.97 -29.31
CA ILE A 23 11.66 12.60 -28.80
C ILE A 23 11.61 12.73 -27.29
N ILE A 24 10.49 12.35 -26.66
CA ILE A 24 10.19 12.69 -25.25
C ILE A 24 10.16 11.49 -24.30
N GLY A 25 10.43 10.27 -24.80
CA GLY A 25 10.32 9.06 -23.99
C GLY A 25 8.90 8.89 -23.43
N GLY A 26 8.76 8.53 -22.15
CA GLY A 26 7.46 8.37 -21.49
C GLY A 26 6.91 9.64 -20.81
N LEU A 27 7.44 10.83 -21.14
CA LEU A 27 7.06 12.09 -20.49
C LEU A 27 5.56 12.42 -20.63
N MET A 28 4.99 12.22 -21.81
CA MET A 28 3.58 12.50 -22.10
C MET A 28 3.07 11.54 -23.17
N TYR A 29 1.84 11.09 -23.00
CA TYR A 29 1.03 10.35 -23.97
C TYR A 29 0.06 11.32 -24.67
N ASP A 30 -0.34 10.99 -25.90
CA ASP A 30 -1.29 11.81 -26.69
C ASP A 30 -2.61 12.09 -25.96
N GLY A 31 -3.18 13.28 -26.16
CA GLY A 31 -4.31 13.79 -25.40
C GLY A 31 -3.93 14.38 -24.05
N ALA A 32 -2.68 14.84 -23.90
CA ALA A 32 -2.14 15.43 -22.67
C ALA A 32 -2.34 14.50 -21.45
N ARG A 33 -1.82 13.27 -21.56
CA ARG A 33 -1.97 12.18 -20.57
C ARG A 33 -0.62 11.64 -20.10
N MET A 34 -0.64 10.90 -18.99
CA MET A 34 0.50 10.12 -18.50
C MET A 34 0.66 8.84 -19.32
N THR A 35 1.84 8.21 -19.26
CA THR A 35 2.03 6.85 -19.79
C THR A 35 1.44 5.80 -18.85
N ASN A 36 1.76 5.94 -17.56
CA ASN A 36 1.20 5.20 -16.43
C ASN A 36 1.49 5.99 -15.15
N TRP A 37 0.92 5.57 -14.02
CA TRP A 37 1.14 6.19 -12.72
C TRP A 37 2.32 5.60 -11.96
N TYR A 38 2.44 4.29 -11.90
CA TYR A 38 3.38 3.60 -11.01
C TYR A 38 4.87 3.86 -11.34
N ASP A 39 5.21 4.33 -12.55
CA ASP A 39 6.59 4.76 -12.86
C ASP A 39 6.89 6.20 -12.42
N THR A 40 5.85 7.03 -12.22
CA THR A 40 5.95 8.40 -11.69
C THR A 40 5.87 8.44 -10.16
N GLU A 41 5.45 7.36 -9.51
CA GLU A 41 5.40 7.22 -8.05
C GLU A 41 6.77 6.82 -7.47
N TRP A 42 7.71 7.77 -7.38
CA TRP A 42 9.09 7.51 -6.92
C TRP A 42 9.28 7.46 -5.41
N ASP A 43 8.25 7.86 -4.67
CA ASP A 43 8.28 7.96 -3.22
C ASP A 43 6.93 7.55 -2.63
N TYR A 44 6.87 7.54 -1.31
CA TYR A 44 5.71 7.13 -0.55
C TYR A 44 4.69 8.27 -0.41
N GLY A 45 4.11 8.73 -1.52
CA GLY A 45 3.04 9.74 -1.51
C GLY A 45 3.48 11.20 -1.31
N PHE A 46 4.75 11.53 -1.57
CA PHE A 46 5.31 12.89 -1.41
C PHE A 46 5.49 13.64 -2.73
N ALA A 47 5.12 13.03 -3.86
CA ALA A 47 5.10 13.64 -5.19
C ALA A 47 6.45 14.03 -5.79
N LYS A 48 7.57 13.47 -5.34
CA LYS A 48 8.88 13.75 -5.94
C LYS A 48 8.91 13.48 -7.46
N GLY A 49 8.33 12.36 -7.90
CA GLY A 49 8.27 12.04 -9.34
C GLY A 49 7.28 12.92 -10.10
N LEU A 50 6.12 13.21 -9.51
CA LEU A 50 5.13 14.13 -10.08
C LEU A 50 5.68 15.56 -10.22
N ASP A 51 6.38 16.06 -9.20
CA ASP A 51 6.99 17.40 -9.21
C ASP A 51 8.10 17.49 -10.25
N ALA A 52 8.95 16.46 -10.33
CA ALA A 52 9.96 16.35 -11.38
C ALA A 52 9.34 16.30 -12.79
N LEU A 53 8.20 15.62 -12.94
CA LEU A 53 7.45 15.57 -14.19
C LEU A 53 6.89 16.94 -14.57
N ILE A 54 6.25 17.65 -13.63
CA ILE A 54 5.74 19.01 -13.83
C ILE A 54 6.88 19.94 -14.29
N GLU A 55 8.02 19.91 -13.61
CA GLU A 55 9.21 20.71 -13.99
C GLU A 55 9.74 20.33 -15.38
N SER A 56 9.71 19.05 -15.75
CA SER A 56 10.09 18.59 -17.08
C SER A 56 9.16 19.07 -18.17
N VAL A 57 7.84 19.07 -17.92
CA VAL A 57 6.86 19.64 -18.85
C VAL A 57 7.09 21.14 -18.99
N ASP A 58 7.29 21.88 -17.89
CA ASP A 58 7.58 23.32 -17.90
C ASP A 58 8.82 23.69 -18.69
N ARG A 59 9.83 22.81 -18.75
CA ARG A 59 11.02 23.03 -19.59
C ARG A 59 10.76 22.87 -21.09
N LEU A 60 9.78 22.06 -21.49
CA LEU A 60 9.49 21.81 -22.90
C LEU A 60 8.45 22.78 -23.48
N ARG A 61 7.55 23.33 -22.66
CA ARG A 61 6.50 24.27 -23.09
C ARG A 61 7.02 25.48 -23.89
N PRO A 62 8.13 26.15 -23.50
CA PRO A 62 8.63 27.31 -24.24
C PRO A 62 9.26 26.99 -25.60
N LEU A 63 9.40 25.71 -25.96
CA LEU A 63 10.07 25.28 -27.19
C LEU A 63 9.13 25.19 -28.41
N GLU A 64 7.84 25.48 -28.22
CA GLU A 64 6.80 25.56 -29.26
C GLU A 64 6.83 24.35 -30.22
N LEU A 65 6.92 23.15 -29.63
CA LEU A 65 7.09 21.90 -30.37
C LEU A 65 5.83 21.60 -31.20
N SER A 66 5.98 21.50 -32.52
CA SER A 66 4.85 21.13 -33.38
C SER A 66 4.47 19.65 -33.23
N TRP A 67 5.46 18.80 -32.90
CA TRP A 67 5.30 17.36 -32.75
C TRP A 67 6.12 16.82 -31.57
N ALA A 68 5.61 15.77 -30.93
CA ALA A 68 6.40 14.97 -30.00
C ALA A 68 6.26 13.48 -30.30
N LEU A 69 7.36 12.75 -30.13
CA LEU A 69 7.50 11.32 -30.35
C LEU A 69 7.68 10.63 -28.99
N PRO A 70 6.59 10.11 -28.39
CA PRO A 70 6.70 9.37 -27.14
C PRO A 70 7.24 7.95 -27.38
N ALA A 71 7.76 7.32 -26.34
CA ALA A 71 8.15 5.91 -26.37
C ALA A 71 6.93 4.98 -26.33
N GLN A 72 5.81 5.46 -25.81
CA GLN A 72 4.54 4.74 -25.72
C GLN A 72 3.41 5.58 -26.33
N GLY A 73 2.58 4.94 -27.16
CA GLY A 73 1.43 5.59 -27.79
C GLY A 73 1.70 6.18 -29.17
N PRO A 74 0.72 6.89 -29.74
CA PRO A 74 0.85 7.49 -31.07
C PRO A 74 1.74 8.74 -31.04
N THR A 75 2.15 9.18 -32.22
CA THR A 75 2.78 10.49 -32.41
C THR A 75 1.83 11.61 -31.97
N ILE A 76 2.36 12.53 -31.16
CA ILE A 76 1.64 13.68 -30.62
C ILE A 76 1.74 14.84 -31.59
N ARG A 77 0.57 15.36 -32.02
CA ARG A 77 0.45 16.56 -32.87
C ARG A 77 0.05 17.76 -32.03
N ARG A 78 0.47 18.98 -32.42
CA ARG A 78 0.26 20.21 -31.62
C ARG A 78 0.78 20.00 -30.20
N ALA A 79 2.05 19.56 -30.13
CA ALA A 79 2.65 19.15 -28.86
C ALA A 79 2.80 20.34 -27.91
N ASP A 80 2.98 21.56 -28.42
CA ASP A 80 2.86 22.82 -27.72
C ASP A 80 1.58 22.92 -26.87
N GLU A 81 0.42 22.79 -27.50
CA GLU A 81 -0.87 22.90 -26.79
C GLU A 81 -1.11 21.75 -25.83
N GLN A 82 -0.69 20.54 -26.20
CA GLN A 82 -0.82 19.38 -25.32
C GLN A 82 0.09 19.48 -24.09
N LEU A 83 1.30 20.06 -24.21
CA LEU A 83 2.17 20.31 -23.06
C LEU A 83 1.57 21.32 -22.10
N ASP A 84 0.92 22.38 -22.60
CA ASP A 84 0.17 23.35 -21.79
C ASP A 84 -1.01 22.69 -21.06
N GLU A 85 -1.82 21.90 -21.78
CA GLU A 85 -2.95 21.17 -21.20
C GLU A 85 -2.47 20.16 -20.15
N TYR A 86 -1.38 19.45 -20.43
CA TYR A 86 -0.83 18.43 -19.55
C TYR A 86 -0.30 19.06 -18.26
N HIS A 87 0.44 20.17 -18.37
CA HIS A 87 0.87 20.94 -17.20
C HIS A 87 -0.31 21.35 -16.30
N ALA A 88 -1.38 21.89 -16.91
CA ALA A 88 -2.57 22.29 -16.19
C ALA A 88 -3.26 21.10 -15.48
N LYS A 89 -3.33 19.93 -16.12
CA LYS A 89 -3.85 18.70 -15.51
C LYS A 89 -2.99 18.23 -14.33
N LEU A 90 -1.67 18.19 -14.49
CA LEU A 90 -0.75 17.77 -13.43
C LEU A 90 -0.81 18.72 -12.22
N THR A 91 -0.82 20.03 -12.46
CA THR A 91 -0.92 21.04 -11.39
C THR A 91 -2.26 20.98 -10.67
N LYS A 92 -3.36 20.70 -11.39
CA LYS A 92 -4.67 20.47 -10.78
C LYS A 92 -4.75 19.18 -9.98
N PHE A 93 -4.05 18.14 -10.41
CA PHE A 93 -4.04 16.83 -9.77
C PHE A 93 -3.23 16.80 -8.47
N ARG A 94 -2.08 17.49 -8.46
CA ARG A 94 -1.13 17.47 -7.34
C ARG A 94 -1.76 17.67 -5.95
N PRO A 95 -2.66 18.65 -5.71
CA PRO A 95 -3.24 18.86 -4.37
C PRO A 95 -4.16 17.74 -3.89
N ASP A 96 -4.72 16.93 -4.80
CA ASP A 96 -5.54 15.77 -4.43
C ASP A 96 -4.70 14.50 -4.26
N TYR A 97 -3.47 14.47 -4.79
CA TYR A 97 -2.52 13.37 -4.60
C TYR A 97 -1.64 13.56 -3.36
N VAL A 98 -1.10 14.76 -3.17
CA VAL A 98 -0.25 15.06 -2.01
C VAL A 98 -1.15 15.34 -0.82
N ARG A 99 -0.98 14.53 0.23
CA ARG A 99 -1.56 14.79 1.54
C ARG A 99 -1.17 16.20 2.00
N GLY A 100 -2.13 17.12 1.92
CA GLY A 100 -1.94 18.57 2.10
C GLY A 100 -1.64 19.01 3.52
N TYR A 101 -1.38 18.09 4.46
CA TYR A 101 -1.09 18.36 5.86
C TYR A 101 -0.05 17.36 6.41
N PRO A 102 0.88 17.79 7.28
CA PRO A 102 2.00 16.94 7.72
C PRO A 102 1.55 15.97 8.82
N VAL A 103 1.79 14.67 8.66
CA VAL A 103 1.52 13.62 9.70
C VAL A 103 2.19 13.96 11.02
N ASN A 104 3.45 14.38 10.93
CA ASN A 104 4.26 14.69 12.10
C ASN A 104 3.77 15.96 12.82
N ASN A 105 2.88 16.73 12.20
CA ASN A 105 2.28 17.93 12.76
C ASN A 105 0.79 17.76 13.10
N LEU A 106 0.18 16.60 12.84
CA LEU A 106 -1.22 16.32 13.25
C LEU A 106 -1.40 16.33 14.78
N THR A 107 -0.28 16.18 15.50
CA THR A 107 -0.17 16.21 16.96
C THR A 107 0.58 17.44 17.47
N THR A 108 1.09 18.32 16.61
CA THR A 108 1.66 19.62 17.04
C THR A 108 0.54 20.61 17.27
N ARG A 109 -0.30 20.31 18.25
CA ARG A 109 -1.35 21.23 18.70
C ARG A 109 -0.73 22.22 19.68
N THR A 110 -1.08 23.50 19.53
CA THR A 110 -0.67 24.54 20.49
C THR A 110 -1.36 24.37 21.85
N GLU A 111 -2.50 23.69 21.89
CA GLU A 111 -3.25 23.38 23.09
C GLU A 111 -3.49 21.86 23.21
N PRO A 112 -3.56 21.30 24.43
CA PRO A 112 -3.88 19.90 24.64
C PRO A 112 -5.24 19.54 24.02
N ASP A 113 -5.34 18.34 23.41
CA ASP A 113 -6.60 17.85 22.85
C ASP A 113 -7.71 17.84 23.93
N PRO A 114 -8.81 18.60 23.78
CA PRO A 114 -9.86 18.67 24.79
C PRO A 114 -10.66 17.36 24.92
N HIS A 115 -10.49 16.42 23.99
CA HIS A 115 -11.16 15.12 23.99
C HIS A 115 -10.39 14.03 24.73
N VAL A 116 -9.21 14.34 25.28
CA VAL A 116 -8.43 13.38 26.08
C VAL A 116 -8.17 13.91 27.48
N LYS A 117 -7.92 12.98 28.40
CA LYS A 117 -7.54 13.29 29.79
C LYS A 117 -6.12 12.79 30.06
N PRO A 118 -5.25 13.59 30.70
CA PRO A 118 -3.95 13.11 31.16
C PRO A 118 -4.10 11.93 32.13
N THR A 119 -3.12 11.03 32.12
CA THR A 119 -2.99 9.96 33.12
C THR A 119 -1.79 10.21 34.03
N ALA A 120 -1.56 9.35 35.01
CA ALA A 120 -0.32 9.37 35.81
C ALA A 120 0.93 9.02 34.98
N ILE A 121 0.76 8.48 33.78
CA ILE A 121 1.82 8.12 32.84
C ILE A 121 1.87 9.23 31.78
N PRO A 122 2.90 10.11 31.75
CA PRO A 122 2.93 11.28 30.86
C PRO A 122 2.78 10.96 29.36
N GLN A 123 3.17 9.75 28.97
CA GLN A 123 3.12 9.24 27.60
C GLN A 123 1.75 8.68 27.23
N ILE A 124 0.82 8.48 28.17
CA ILE A 124 -0.50 7.90 27.93
C ILE A 124 -1.60 8.92 28.28
N VAL A 125 -2.56 9.07 27.38
CA VAL A 125 -3.79 9.83 27.62
C VAL A 125 -5.00 8.92 27.50
N GLN A 126 -6.04 9.24 28.26
CA GLN A 126 -7.32 8.54 28.26
C GLN A 126 -8.28 9.21 27.28
N VAL A 127 -8.85 8.45 26.34
CA VAL A 127 -9.84 8.90 25.35
C VAL A 127 -11.26 8.69 25.89
N THR A 128 -11.53 7.48 26.39
CA THR A 128 -12.76 7.11 27.10
C THR A 128 -12.37 6.35 28.37
N PRO A 129 -13.29 6.08 29.33
CA PRO A 129 -12.98 5.31 30.53
C PRO A 129 -12.07 4.09 30.32
N HIS A 130 -12.29 3.30 29.26
CA HIS A 130 -11.53 2.09 28.98
C HIS A 130 -10.52 2.21 27.83
N LEU A 131 -10.52 3.30 27.06
CA LEU A 131 -9.66 3.48 25.88
C LEU A 131 -8.53 4.48 26.13
N TYR A 132 -7.30 4.06 25.85
CA TYR A 132 -6.10 4.85 26.01
C TYR A 132 -5.27 4.88 24.72
N LYS A 133 -4.55 5.98 24.51
CA LYS A 133 -3.62 6.18 23.40
C LYS A 133 -2.35 6.90 23.87
N PHE A 134 -1.38 7.04 22.98
CA PHE A 134 -0.23 7.89 23.25
C PHE A 134 -0.60 9.39 23.36
N SER A 135 0.10 10.09 24.24
CA SER A 135 0.13 11.54 24.24
C SER A 135 0.92 12.05 23.02
N ASP A 136 0.81 13.34 22.73
CA ASP A 136 1.51 13.96 21.59
C ASP A 136 3.05 13.87 21.71
N GLN A 137 3.59 13.55 22.89
CA GLN A 137 5.01 13.28 23.10
C GLN A 137 5.52 12.08 22.28
N LEU A 138 4.63 11.15 21.95
CA LEU A 138 4.92 9.92 21.21
C LEU A 138 4.18 9.89 19.86
N ALA A 139 3.90 11.06 19.30
CA ALA A 139 3.30 11.20 17.98
C ALA A 139 4.04 10.43 16.88
N GLY A 140 3.28 9.95 15.88
CA GLY A 140 3.81 9.14 14.79
C GLY A 140 4.02 7.67 15.14
N LYS A 141 3.95 7.29 16.42
CA LYS A 141 4.05 5.89 16.87
C LYS A 141 2.69 5.22 16.92
N ASN A 142 2.67 3.90 16.76
CA ASN A 142 1.46 3.10 16.77
C ASN A 142 1.24 2.47 18.15
N PHE A 143 0.19 2.90 18.84
CA PHE A 143 -0.25 2.33 20.11
C PHE A 143 -1.64 2.85 20.50
N ASN A 144 -2.60 1.95 20.64
CA ASN A 144 -3.81 2.18 21.41
C ASN A 144 -4.09 0.93 22.27
N ILE A 145 -4.72 1.10 23.42
CA ILE A 145 -5.09 -0.02 24.28
C ILE A 145 -6.48 0.18 24.87
N ILE A 146 -7.30 -0.87 24.79
CA ILE A 146 -8.52 -0.99 25.59
C ILE A 146 -8.16 -1.80 26.83
N ILE A 147 -8.44 -1.28 28.02
CA ILE A 147 -8.27 -1.98 29.30
C ILE A 147 -9.67 -2.22 29.86
N ALA A 148 -10.09 -3.49 29.93
CA ALA A 148 -11.38 -3.88 30.49
C ALA A 148 -11.40 -3.76 32.02
N ASP A 149 -12.59 -3.76 32.63
CA ASP A 149 -12.79 -3.75 34.09
C ASP A 149 -12.04 -4.88 34.82
N SER A 150 -11.86 -6.03 34.16
CA SER A 150 -11.10 -7.16 34.69
C SER A 150 -9.60 -6.88 34.83
N GLY A 151 -9.09 -5.85 34.15
CA GLY A 151 -7.68 -5.53 33.96
C GLY A 151 -7.06 -6.17 32.72
N HIS A 152 -7.85 -6.80 31.86
CA HIS A 152 -7.38 -7.40 30.61
C HIS A 152 -7.27 -6.34 29.50
N GLY A 153 -6.17 -6.39 28.74
CA GLY A 153 -5.84 -5.43 27.70
C GLY A 153 -5.97 -6.00 26.29
N LEU A 154 -6.49 -5.20 25.36
CA LEU A 154 -6.43 -5.42 23.92
C LEU A 154 -5.64 -4.29 23.29
N LEU A 155 -4.48 -4.62 22.70
CA LEU A 155 -3.67 -3.67 21.94
C LEU A 155 -4.16 -3.56 20.51
N LEU A 156 -4.20 -2.34 19.97
CA LEU A 156 -4.57 -2.05 18.59
C LEU A 156 -3.38 -1.33 17.94
N ASP A 157 -2.64 -2.10 17.15
CA ASP A 157 -1.30 -1.81 16.66
C ASP A 157 -0.27 -1.50 17.78
N CYS A 158 0.99 -1.87 17.55
CA CYS A 158 2.09 -1.65 18.48
C CYS A 158 3.44 -1.63 17.75
N GLY A 159 3.97 -0.43 17.55
CA GLY A 159 5.27 -0.27 16.89
C GLY A 159 5.79 1.16 16.79
N LEU A 160 6.98 1.26 16.20
CA LEU A 160 7.78 2.50 16.06
C LEU A 160 8.37 3.05 17.37
N PHE A 161 8.59 2.19 18.38
CA PHE A 161 9.35 2.52 19.59
C PHE A 161 10.15 1.34 20.11
N SER A 162 10.98 1.57 21.13
CA SER A 162 11.92 0.56 21.64
C SER A 162 11.23 -0.48 22.53
N GLU A 163 11.79 -1.69 22.54
CA GLU A 163 11.39 -2.77 23.48
C GLU A 163 11.50 -2.31 24.94
N LEU A 164 12.52 -1.52 25.30
CA LEU A 164 12.66 -0.95 26.65
C LEU A 164 11.47 -0.06 27.01
N GLN A 165 11.07 0.85 26.11
CA GLN A 165 9.93 1.74 26.32
C GLN A 165 8.63 0.94 26.43
N LEU A 166 8.46 -0.15 25.67
CA LEU A 166 7.32 -1.06 25.82
C LEU A 166 7.25 -1.67 27.22
N HIS A 167 8.37 -2.20 27.71
CA HIS A 167 8.44 -2.82 29.04
C HIS A 167 8.09 -1.83 30.16
N ASP A 168 8.62 -0.61 30.08
CA ASP A 168 8.31 0.45 31.03
C ASP A 168 6.82 0.80 30.97
N LEU A 169 6.27 1.06 29.79
CA LEU A 169 4.85 1.39 29.64
C LEU A 169 3.92 0.31 30.20
N ILE A 170 4.19 -0.96 29.95
CA ILE A 170 3.37 -2.06 30.50
C ILE A 170 3.42 -2.04 32.04
N ARG A 171 4.60 -1.88 32.65
CA ARG A 171 4.75 -1.79 34.11
C ARG A 171 4.01 -0.58 34.69
N GLU A 172 4.12 0.58 34.05
CA GLU A 172 3.44 1.80 34.47
C GLU A 172 1.90 1.63 34.36
N MET A 173 1.40 1.04 33.28
CA MET A 173 -0.03 0.75 33.11
C MET A 173 -0.55 -0.26 34.14
N GLN A 174 0.26 -1.26 34.52
CA GLN A 174 -0.08 -2.18 35.61
C GLN A 174 -0.20 -1.46 36.95
N THR A 175 0.67 -0.49 37.20
CA THR A 175 0.72 0.28 38.45
C THR A 175 -0.39 1.31 38.54
N HIS A 176 -0.68 2.00 37.44
CA HIS A 176 -1.50 3.22 37.45
C HIS A 176 -2.86 3.09 36.76
N LEU A 177 -3.02 2.14 35.84
CA LEU A 177 -4.24 1.98 35.04
C LEU A 177 -4.96 0.64 35.27
N GLY A 178 -4.50 -0.18 36.23
CA GLY A 178 -5.15 -1.44 36.58
C GLY A 178 -4.96 -2.57 35.56
N LEU A 179 -4.07 -2.40 34.58
CA LEU A 179 -3.70 -3.47 33.65
C LEU A 179 -3.15 -4.67 34.42
N LYS A 180 -3.58 -5.87 34.08
CA LYS A 180 -3.06 -7.14 34.63
C LYS A 180 -2.33 -7.94 33.56
N GLN A 181 -2.95 -8.06 32.39
CA GLN A 181 -2.40 -8.76 31.25
C GLN A 181 -2.90 -8.15 29.94
N ILE A 182 -2.18 -8.43 28.85
CA ILE A 182 -2.61 -8.10 27.49
C ILE A 182 -2.92 -9.42 26.80
N ASP A 183 -4.17 -9.60 26.37
CA ASP A 183 -4.62 -10.86 25.79
C ASP A 183 -4.21 -10.96 24.33
N ALA A 184 -4.37 -9.86 23.58
CA ALA A 184 -4.08 -9.83 22.15
C ALA A 184 -3.53 -8.48 21.68
N LEU A 185 -2.75 -8.56 20.60
CA LEU A 185 -2.43 -7.48 19.68
C LEU A 185 -3.25 -7.71 18.42
N TRP A 186 -4.15 -6.79 18.14
CA TRP A 186 -4.81 -6.71 16.84
C TRP A 186 -3.95 -5.86 15.89
N ILE A 187 -3.71 -6.40 14.70
CA ILE A 187 -2.97 -5.73 13.62
C ILE A 187 -3.97 -5.23 12.58
N ASN A 188 -3.97 -3.93 12.32
CA ASN A 188 -4.91 -3.28 11.41
C ASN A 188 -4.68 -3.61 9.93
N HIS A 189 -3.43 -3.58 9.48
CA HIS A 189 -3.10 -3.83 8.08
C HIS A 189 -1.67 -4.34 7.94
N MET A 190 -1.27 -4.63 6.69
CA MET A 190 -0.03 -5.35 6.41
C MET A 190 1.27 -4.55 6.68
N HIS A 191 1.21 -3.23 6.89
CA HIS A 191 2.42 -2.44 7.06
C HIS A 191 3.10 -2.73 8.40
N GLY A 192 4.42 -2.82 8.35
CA GLY A 192 5.26 -3.34 9.42
C GLY A 192 5.30 -2.48 10.68
N ASP A 193 5.19 -1.18 10.52
CA ASP A 193 5.22 -0.21 11.61
C ASP A 193 4.07 -0.37 12.61
N HIS A 194 3.01 -1.09 12.24
CA HIS A 194 1.88 -1.44 13.10
C HIS A 194 2.18 -2.61 14.05
N PHE A 195 3.26 -3.34 13.82
CA PHE A 195 3.56 -4.55 14.60
C PHE A 195 5.05 -4.82 14.78
N THR A 196 5.91 -3.79 14.73
CA THR A 196 7.36 -3.95 14.98
C THR A 196 7.67 -4.58 16.34
N LEU A 197 6.77 -4.42 17.32
CA LEU A 197 6.91 -4.98 18.66
C LEU A 197 6.08 -6.26 18.88
N GLY A 198 5.38 -6.77 17.86
CA GLY A 198 4.53 -7.96 17.95
C GLY A 198 5.27 -9.22 18.41
N ALA A 199 6.50 -9.44 17.91
CA ALA A 199 7.33 -10.58 18.32
C ALA A 199 7.74 -10.51 19.81
N VAL A 200 8.06 -9.30 20.30
CA VAL A 200 8.39 -9.07 21.72
C VAL A 200 7.17 -9.33 22.59
N LEU A 201 6.01 -8.78 22.21
CA LEU A 201 4.73 -9.00 22.90
C LEU A 201 4.39 -10.48 23.01
N LYS A 202 4.46 -11.21 21.89
CA LYS A 202 4.19 -12.66 21.86
C LYS A 202 5.17 -13.44 22.75
N LYS A 203 6.48 -13.19 22.62
CA LYS A 203 7.53 -13.96 23.32
C LYS A 203 7.63 -13.65 24.81
N ARG A 204 7.48 -12.38 25.22
CA ARG A 204 7.70 -11.93 26.60
C ARG A 204 6.44 -11.88 27.44
N TYR A 205 5.29 -11.62 26.81
CA TYR A 205 4.03 -11.38 27.49
C TYR A 205 2.93 -12.39 27.15
N GLY A 206 3.20 -13.34 26.22
CA GLY A 206 2.22 -14.36 25.83
C GLY A 206 1.05 -13.82 25.01
N VAL A 207 1.15 -12.56 24.53
CA VAL A 207 0.12 -11.86 23.77
C VAL A 207 -0.19 -12.60 22.47
N LYS A 208 -1.48 -12.78 22.18
CA LYS A 208 -1.94 -13.39 20.93
C LYS A 208 -1.95 -12.37 19.79
N ILE A 209 -1.65 -12.83 18.58
CA ILE A 209 -1.66 -11.99 17.37
C ILE A 209 -2.95 -12.25 16.60
N TRP A 210 -3.79 -11.23 16.50
CA TRP A 210 -5.08 -11.28 15.80
C TRP A 210 -5.06 -10.32 14.61
N THR A 211 -5.63 -10.73 13.49
CA THR A 211 -5.83 -9.85 12.33
C THR A 211 -6.83 -10.48 11.36
N LEU A 212 -7.23 -9.76 10.31
CA LEU A 212 -8.07 -10.30 9.25
C LEU A 212 -7.30 -11.39 8.46
N ASP A 213 -8.00 -12.44 8.04
CA ASP A 213 -7.43 -13.57 7.30
C ASP A 213 -6.66 -13.15 6.03
N ARG A 214 -7.14 -12.11 5.33
CA ARG A 214 -6.49 -11.54 4.15
C ARG A 214 -5.13 -10.88 4.43
N ILE A 215 -4.88 -10.50 5.68
CA ILE A 215 -3.67 -9.82 6.17
C ILE A 215 -2.67 -10.85 6.71
N ALA A 216 -3.15 -11.94 7.30
CA ALA A 216 -2.34 -12.88 8.07
C ALA A 216 -1.07 -13.34 7.34
N ASP A 217 -1.18 -13.76 6.08
CA ASP A 217 -0.01 -14.23 5.33
C ASP A 217 1.05 -13.15 5.05
N LYS A 218 0.69 -11.86 5.03
CA LYS A 218 1.66 -10.76 4.84
C LYS A 218 2.45 -10.52 6.13
N VAL A 219 1.80 -10.75 7.28
CA VAL A 219 2.41 -10.68 8.61
C VAL A 219 3.30 -11.90 8.85
N GLU A 220 2.86 -13.09 8.44
CA GLU A 220 3.59 -14.35 8.60
C GLU A 220 4.72 -14.53 7.59
N ASN A 221 4.52 -14.09 6.35
CA ASN A 221 5.42 -14.38 5.23
C ASN A 221 5.71 -13.11 4.38
N PRO A 222 6.24 -12.02 4.97
CA PRO A 222 6.41 -10.74 4.28
C PRO A 222 7.29 -10.83 3.03
N LEU A 223 8.26 -11.74 3.00
CA LEU A 223 9.16 -11.93 1.86
C LEU A 223 8.47 -12.54 0.63
N ARG A 224 7.24 -13.04 0.74
CA ARG A 224 6.46 -13.61 -0.38
C ARG A 224 5.75 -12.54 -1.22
N TYR A 225 5.94 -11.26 -0.90
CA TYR A 225 5.24 -10.13 -1.54
C TYR A 225 6.22 -9.02 -1.97
N ASP A 226 5.80 -8.22 -2.95
CA ASP A 226 6.50 -7.00 -3.42
C ASP A 226 5.74 -5.72 -3.05
N TYR A 227 5.13 -5.69 -1.86
CA TYR A 227 4.43 -4.52 -1.37
C TYR A 227 5.36 -3.55 -0.64
N CYS A 228 5.00 -2.27 -0.60
CA CYS A 228 5.73 -1.28 0.18
C CYS A 228 5.43 -1.42 1.68
N ALA A 229 6.33 -0.85 2.50
CA ALA A 229 6.19 -0.74 3.95
C ALA A 229 5.87 -2.05 4.70
N LEU A 230 6.23 -3.21 4.15
CA LEU A 230 6.20 -4.47 4.91
C LEU A 230 7.19 -4.42 6.08
N ILE A 231 7.04 -5.31 7.05
CA ILE A 231 7.91 -5.37 8.25
C ILE A 231 9.41 -5.40 7.95
N THR A 232 9.79 -5.98 6.81
CA THR A 232 11.19 -6.03 6.36
C THR A 232 11.77 -4.67 6.00
N SER A 233 10.93 -3.66 5.72
CA SER A 233 11.37 -2.26 5.53
C SER A 233 11.82 -1.60 6.84
N TYR A 234 11.33 -2.10 7.99
CA TYR A 234 11.64 -1.57 9.32
C TYR A 234 12.63 -2.45 10.08
N ASN A 235 12.62 -3.76 9.80
CA ASN A 235 13.56 -4.73 10.33
C ASN A 235 13.91 -5.75 9.25
N PRO A 236 15.04 -5.60 8.54
CA PRO A 236 15.45 -6.51 7.47
C PRO A 236 15.69 -7.96 7.93
N ALA A 237 15.90 -8.18 9.23
CA ALA A 237 16.09 -9.50 9.81
C ALA A 237 14.76 -10.16 10.24
N TYR A 238 13.62 -9.54 9.97
CA TYR A 238 12.32 -10.07 10.35
C TYR A 238 11.85 -11.13 9.36
N GLU A 239 11.70 -12.37 9.84
CA GLU A 239 11.31 -13.51 8.99
C GLU A 239 9.78 -13.72 8.93
N GLY A 240 9.04 -13.25 9.94
CA GLY A 240 7.58 -13.40 10.02
C GLY A 240 7.06 -13.39 11.46
N LEU A 241 5.75 -13.17 11.63
CA LEU A 241 5.06 -13.21 12.93
C LEU A 241 3.85 -14.15 12.87
N PRO A 242 3.87 -15.31 13.55
CA PRO A 242 2.75 -16.23 13.55
C PRO A 242 1.46 -15.62 14.10
N VAL A 243 0.40 -15.65 13.29
CA VAL A 243 -0.93 -15.14 13.62
C VAL A 243 -1.70 -16.23 14.36
N ASP A 244 -2.10 -15.96 15.60
CA ASP A 244 -2.84 -16.93 16.42
C ASP A 244 -4.31 -17.02 16.01
N ARG A 245 -4.89 -15.92 15.51
CA ARG A 245 -6.29 -15.87 15.09
C ARG A 245 -6.49 -15.07 13.81
N PRO A 246 -6.52 -15.73 12.63
CA PRO A 246 -6.98 -15.11 11.39
C PRO A 246 -8.51 -15.03 11.42
N LEU A 247 -9.03 -13.81 11.52
CA LEU A 247 -10.45 -13.49 11.63
C LEU A 247 -11.08 -13.26 10.25
N LYS A 248 -12.35 -13.57 10.08
CA LYS A 248 -13.05 -13.34 8.80
C LYS A 248 -13.69 -11.95 8.75
N ASP A 249 -13.89 -11.47 7.53
CA ASP A 249 -14.71 -10.30 7.26
C ASP A 249 -16.15 -10.50 7.78
N GLY A 250 -16.64 -9.56 8.59
CA GLY A 250 -17.93 -9.62 9.26
C GLY A 250 -17.94 -10.45 10.55
N GLU A 251 -16.80 -10.98 11.01
CA GLU A 251 -16.73 -11.75 12.25
C GLU A 251 -16.93 -10.84 13.47
N VAL A 252 -17.66 -11.35 14.47
CA VAL A 252 -17.82 -10.69 15.77
C VAL A 252 -17.11 -11.53 16.82
N VAL A 253 -16.16 -10.91 17.54
CA VAL A 253 -15.43 -11.52 18.64
C VAL A 253 -15.99 -11.02 19.96
N GLU A 254 -16.44 -11.95 20.80
CA GLU A 254 -16.77 -11.66 22.20
C GLU A 254 -15.47 -11.68 23.03
N TRP A 255 -15.12 -10.54 23.65
CA TRP A 255 -13.93 -10.40 24.50
C TRP A 255 -14.26 -9.49 25.69
N GLU A 256 -14.07 -9.99 26.91
CA GLU A 256 -14.33 -9.22 28.16
C GLU A 256 -15.71 -8.56 28.21
N GLY A 257 -16.74 -9.22 27.66
CA GLY A 257 -18.11 -8.69 27.57
C GLY A 257 -18.33 -7.63 26.49
N MET A 258 -17.30 -7.30 25.71
CA MET A 258 -17.35 -6.41 24.55
C MET A 258 -17.50 -7.21 23.26
N ARG A 259 -18.25 -6.63 22.31
CA ARG A 259 -18.46 -7.19 20.97
C ARG A 259 -17.57 -6.45 19.98
N LEU A 260 -16.47 -7.09 19.58
CA LEU A 260 -15.52 -6.55 18.61
C LEU A 260 -15.97 -6.99 17.21
N HIS A 261 -16.40 -6.03 16.40
CA HIS A 261 -16.77 -6.28 15.00
C HIS A 261 -15.54 -6.12 14.11
N ILE A 262 -15.28 -7.10 13.26
CA ILE A 262 -14.08 -7.17 12.40
C ILE A 262 -14.54 -7.16 10.95
N ASP A 263 -14.44 -6.00 10.32
CA ASP A 263 -14.93 -5.78 8.96
C ASP A 263 -13.76 -5.47 8.03
N TRP A 264 -13.81 -5.98 6.81
CA TRP A 264 -12.85 -5.62 5.78
C TRP A 264 -13.06 -4.15 5.39
N MET A 265 -12.00 -3.36 5.53
CA MET A 265 -12.00 -1.94 5.18
C MET A 265 -10.69 -1.62 4.44
N PRO A 266 -10.65 -1.84 3.12
CA PRO A 266 -9.52 -1.47 2.28
C PRO A 266 -9.47 0.06 2.09
N GLY A 267 -8.30 0.55 1.70
CA GLY A 267 -8.04 1.98 1.51
C GLY A 267 -6.62 2.21 1.02
N GLN A 268 -5.72 2.54 1.94
CA GLN A 268 -4.29 2.71 1.65
C GLN A 268 -3.66 1.42 1.10
N THR A 269 -4.21 0.28 1.51
CA THR A 269 -3.90 -1.05 0.95
C THR A 269 -5.22 -1.82 0.79
N GLU A 270 -5.30 -2.81 -0.10
CA GLU A 270 -6.44 -3.75 -0.12
C GLU A 270 -6.48 -4.66 1.13
N PHE A 271 -5.38 -4.69 1.89
CA PHE A 271 -5.15 -5.50 3.09
C PHE A 271 -5.32 -4.69 4.39
N GLY A 272 -6.33 -3.81 4.41
CA GLY A 272 -6.76 -3.09 5.61
C GLY A 272 -8.03 -3.68 6.22
N ASN A 273 -8.21 -3.49 7.52
CA ASN A 273 -9.45 -3.86 8.21
C ASN A 273 -9.90 -2.80 9.22
N CYS A 274 -11.16 -2.87 9.63
CA CYS A 274 -11.73 -2.03 10.67
C CYS A 274 -12.19 -2.91 11.83
N LEU A 275 -11.64 -2.63 13.01
CA LEU A 275 -12.24 -3.10 14.27
C LEU A 275 -13.14 -1.99 14.76
N TRP A 276 -14.41 -2.29 15.04
CA TRP A 276 -15.29 -1.34 15.71
C TRP A 276 -16.10 -1.99 16.81
N LEU A 277 -16.53 -1.16 17.75
CA LEU A 277 -17.32 -1.59 18.90
C LEU A 277 -18.09 -0.40 19.50
N GLU A 278 -19.11 -0.72 20.29
CA GLU A 278 -19.71 0.23 21.23
C GLU A 278 -18.93 0.17 22.55
N LEU A 279 -18.23 1.26 22.90
CA LEU A 279 -17.42 1.37 24.11
C LEU A 279 -17.77 2.67 24.84
N ASP A 280 -18.06 2.59 26.14
CA ASP A 280 -18.36 3.76 26.97
C ASP A 280 -19.48 4.66 26.43
N GLY A 281 -20.49 4.05 25.81
CA GLY A 281 -21.62 4.75 25.20
C GLY A 281 -21.30 5.46 23.88
N ARG A 282 -20.19 5.10 23.23
CA ARG A 282 -19.74 5.66 21.94
C ARG A 282 -19.43 4.54 20.96
N ARG A 283 -19.76 4.75 19.70
CA ARG A 283 -19.29 3.91 18.60
C ARG A 283 -17.88 4.32 18.20
N ILE A 284 -16.92 3.44 18.41
CA ILE A 284 -15.50 3.67 18.11
C ILE A 284 -15.06 2.76 16.96
N ALA A 285 -14.42 3.33 15.95
CA ALA A 285 -13.85 2.60 14.82
C ALA A 285 -12.33 2.80 14.75
N PHE A 286 -11.58 1.70 14.69
CA PHE A 286 -10.14 1.68 14.48
C PHE A 286 -9.88 1.38 13.01
N THR A 287 -9.27 2.32 12.30
CA THR A 287 -9.21 2.32 10.83
C THR A 287 -7.78 2.24 10.26
N GLY A 288 -6.78 2.18 11.15
CA GLY A 288 -5.37 2.26 10.78
C GLY A 288 -5.07 3.47 9.92
N ASP A 289 -4.45 3.23 8.76
CA ASP A 289 -3.96 4.26 7.86
C ASP A 289 -4.99 4.76 6.84
N ASN A 290 -6.23 4.27 6.87
CA ASN A 290 -7.17 4.62 5.79
C ASN A 290 -7.58 6.10 5.76
N LEU A 291 -7.51 6.79 6.91
CA LEU A 291 -7.75 8.21 7.00
C LEU A 291 -7.00 8.86 8.17
N PHE A 292 -6.41 10.02 7.91
CA PHE A 292 -5.83 10.90 8.94
C PHE A 292 -6.30 12.33 8.76
N GLY A 293 -6.31 13.10 9.84
CA GLY A 293 -6.48 14.54 9.82
C GLY A 293 -7.23 15.05 11.04
N ASP A 294 -7.38 16.36 11.13
CA ASP A 294 -8.22 17.04 12.09
C ASP A 294 -9.64 17.19 11.51
N PRO A 295 -10.66 16.55 12.12
CA PRO A 295 -12.02 16.66 11.62
C PRO A 295 -12.59 18.09 11.71
N THR A 296 -12.03 18.93 12.58
CA THR A 296 -12.44 20.33 12.79
C THR A 296 -11.87 21.29 11.75
N ASP A 297 -10.79 20.91 11.06
CA ASP A 297 -10.20 21.69 9.98
C ASP A 297 -10.96 21.42 8.66
N PRO A 298 -11.69 22.41 8.11
CA PRO A 298 -12.48 22.23 6.89
C PRO A 298 -11.62 21.98 5.64
N GLU A 299 -10.34 22.35 5.65
CA GLU A 299 -9.42 22.17 4.51
C GLU A 299 -8.87 20.73 4.45
N GLN A 300 -8.93 19.99 5.56
CA GLN A 300 -8.49 18.60 5.60
C GLN A 300 -9.60 17.65 5.18
N ASN A 301 -9.29 16.71 4.30
CA ASN A 301 -10.27 15.85 3.64
C ASN A 301 -10.07 14.35 3.96
N GLY A 302 -9.16 13.99 4.88
CA GLY A 302 -9.01 12.61 5.33
C GLY A 302 -8.14 11.71 4.49
N HIS A 303 -7.68 12.15 3.32
CA HIS A 303 -6.84 11.27 2.49
C HIS A 303 -5.46 11.07 3.07
N GLU A 304 -4.95 9.86 2.84
CA GLU A 304 -3.62 9.42 3.22
C GLU A 304 -2.67 9.40 2.01
N ALA A 305 -1.38 9.11 2.23
CA ALA A 305 -0.45 8.77 1.16
C ALA A 305 -1.03 7.66 0.27
N VAL A 306 -1.31 8.01 -0.98
CA VAL A 306 -1.65 7.06 -2.04
C VAL A 306 -0.37 6.42 -2.53
N VAL A 307 -0.33 5.09 -2.51
CA VAL A 307 0.79 4.29 -3.01
C VAL A 307 0.23 3.14 -3.83
N ALA A 308 0.39 3.19 -5.15
CA ALA A 308 -0.09 2.16 -6.07
C ALA A 308 0.53 0.79 -5.75
N ARG A 309 1.79 0.77 -5.32
CA ARG A 309 2.50 -0.45 -4.88
C ARG A 309 1.97 -1.08 -3.58
N ASN A 310 0.88 -0.55 -3.02
CA ASN A 310 0.15 -1.18 -1.92
C ASN A 310 -1.19 -1.82 -2.36
N SER A 311 -1.43 -1.96 -3.67
CA SER A 311 -2.70 -2.48 -4.22
C SER A 311 -3.88 -1.60 -3.78
N ALA A 312 -3.84 -0.33 -4.18
CA ALA A 312 -4.69 0.73 -3.65
C ALA A 312 -5.68 1.30 -4.70
N ILE A 313 -6.25 0.45 -5.56
CA ILE A 313 -7.27 0.90 -6.54
C ILE A 313 -8.42 1.58 -5.79
N PHE A 314 -8.73 2.82 -6.15
CA PHE A 314 -9.63 3.68 -5.37
C PHE A 314 -11.05 3.13 -5.23
N GLU A 315 -11.65 2.59 -6.29
CA GLU A 315 -12.99 1.99 -6.25
C GLU A 315 -13.09 0.78 -5.31
N GLU A 316 -12.00 0.00 -5.24
CA GLU A 316 -11.87 -1.21 -4.41
C GLU A 316 -11.36 -0.89 -2.99
N GLY A 317 -10.72 0.27 -2.79
CA GLY A 317 -10.13 0.74 -1.54
C GLY A 317 -10.84 1.98 -0.99
N TYR A 318 -10.23 3.15 -1.14
CA TYR A 318 -10.66 4.42 -0.53
C TYR A 318 -12.16 4.75 -0.69
N LEU A 319 -12.74 4.52 -1.88
CA LEU A 319 -14.16 4.78 -2.11
C LEU A 319 -15.06 3.77 -1.37
N LEU A 320 -14.63 2.51 -1.27
CA LEU A 320 -15.33 1.49 -0.50
C LEU A 320 -15.22 1.79 1.00
N GLY A 321 -14.02 2.07 1.51
CA GLY A 321 -13.78 2.44 2.91
C GLY A 321 -14.55 3.71 3.33
N SER A 322 -14.60 4.74 2.48
CA SER A 322 -15.38 5.95 2.77
C SER A 322 -16.89 5.68 2.85
N ARG A 323 -17.46 4.85 1.95
CA ARG A 323 -18.88 4.45 2.03
C ARG A 323 -19.15 3.66 3.32
N TYR A 324 -18.27 2.71 3.64
CA TYR A 324 -18.36 1.93 4.86
C TYR A 324 -18.43 2.83 6.11
N LEU A 325 -17.56 3.83 6.24
CA LEU A 325 -17.61 4.77 7.37
C LEU A 325 -18.87 5.66 7.39
N ARG A 326 -19.40 6.04 6.23
CA ARG A 326 -20.68 6.79 6.13
C ARG A 326 -21.87 5.98 6.64
N ASP A 327 -21.84 4.66 6.41
CA ASP A 327 -22.87 3.74 6.89
C ASP A 327 -22.69 3.41 8.37
N LEU A 328 -21.45 3.16 8.80
CA LEU A 328 -21.10 2.87 10.19
C LEU A 328 -21.39 4.03 11.15
N LYS A 329 -21.19 5.28 10.70
CA LYS A 329 -21.42 6.51 11.49
C LYS A 329 -20.76 6.47 12.87
N PRO A 330 -19.43 6.26 12.93
CA PRO A 330 -18.72 6.25 14.20
C PRO A 330 -18.78 7.62 14.89
N ASP A 331 -18.84 7.61 16.22
CA ASP A 331 -18.71 8.83 17.02
C ASP A 331 -17.24 9.24 17.20
N ILE A 332 -16.34 8.26 17.15
CA ILE A 332 -14.88 8.40 17.24
C ILE A 332 -14.25 7.49 16.19
N ILE A 333 -13.35 8.05 15.39
CA ILE A 333 -12.41 7.26 14.57
C ILE A 333 -11.03 7.39 15.19
N MET A 334 -10.41 6.24 15.43
CA MET A 334 -9.05 6.07 15.87
C MET A 334 -8.21 5.67 14.66
N GLY A 335 -7.47 6.63 14.12
CA GLY A 335 -6.46 6.35 13.10
C GLY A 335 -5.19 5.81 13.75
N ALA A 336 -4.34 5.20 12.93
CA ALA A 336 -2.98 4.91 13.32
C ALA A 336 -2.15 6.19 13.56
N HIS A 337 -0.89 6.04 13.94
CA HIS A 337 0.06 7.14 14.16
C HIS A 337 -0.44 8.21 15.14
N ASN A 338 -1.20 7.79 16.15
CA ASN A 338 -1.74 8.63 17.22
C ASN A 338 -2.87 9.59 16.80
N VAL A 339 -3.57 9.34 15.69
CA VAL A 339 -4.64 10.20 15.18
C VAL A 339 -5.99 9.90 15.87
N LEU A 340 -6.58 10.94 16.47
CA LEU A 340 -7.90 10.90 17.10
C LEU A 340 -8.86 11.83 16.35
N MET A 341 -9.97 11.29 15.86
CA MET A 341 -11.02 12.03 15.14
C MET A 341 -12.35 11.89 15.87
N VAL A 342 -12.74 12.92 16.63
CA VAL A 342 -14.04 12.96 17.35
C VAL A 342 -15.08 13.69 16.49
N ASN A 343 -16.32 13.20 16.52
CA ASN A 343 -17.43 13.71 15.69
C ASN A 343 -17.09 13.75 14.18
N PRO A 344 -16.60 12.64 13.59
CA PRO A 344 -15.94 12.64 12.28
C PRO A 344 -16.90 12.77 11.10
N ARG A 345 -18.22 12.92 11.30
CA ARG A 345 -19.21 12.85 10.22
C ARG A 345 -18.91 13.77 9.04
N ALA A 346 -18.66 15.06 9.30
CA ALA A 346 -18.36 16.03 8.24
C ALA A 346 -17.03 15.71 7.54
N PHE A 347 -16.07 15.16 8.27
CA PHE A 347 -14.77 14.75 7.75
C PHE A 347 -14.88 13.54 6.81
N VAL A 348 -15.67 12.53 7.20
CA VAL A 348 -15.96 11.35 6.38
C VAL A 348 -16.65 11.74 5.06
N GLU A 349 -17.54 12.74 5.06
CA GLU A 349 -18.13 13.25 3.81
C GLU A 349 -17.10 13.92 2.90
N ARG A 350 -16.13 14.67 3.47
CA ARG A 350 -15.01 15.24 2.70
C ARG A 350 -14.09 14.16 2.12
N TYR A 351 -13.81 13.12 2.88
CA TYR A 351 -13.04 11.95 2.45
C TYR A 351 -13.73 11.20 1.31
N HIS A 352 -15.04 11.00 1.41
CA HIS A 352 -15.83 10.40 0.34
C HIS A 352 -15.80 11.24 -0.94
N ALA A 353 -15.98 12.57 -0.82
CA ALA A 353 -15.94 13.49 -1.96
C ALA A 353 -14.55 13.53 -2.61
N TRP A 354 -13.47 13.48 -1.81
CA TRP A 354 -12.11 13.35 -2.32
C TRP A 354 -11.93 12.03 -3.08
N ALA A 355 -12.36 10.89 -2.53
CA ALA A 355 -12.22 9.58 -3.18
C ALA A 355 -12.90 9.55 -4.55
N GLN A 356 -14.06 10.18 -4.72
CA GLN A 356 -14.72 10.31 -6.02
C GLN A 356 -13.96 11.24 -6.99
N ARG A 357 -13.41 12.34 -6.47
CA ARG A 357 -12.69 13.33 -7.27
C ARG A 357 -11.36 12.77 -7.79
N ILE A 358 -10.58 12.09 -6.95
CA ILE A 358 -9.28 11.52 -7.34
C ILE A 358 -9.44 10.43 -8.40
N ILE A 359 -10.47 9.57 -8.32
CA ILE A 359 -10.82 8.61 -9.38
C ILE A 359 -11.03 9.31 -10.72
N THR A 360 -11.78 10.41 -10.71
CA THR A 360 -12.08 11.17 -11.92
C THR A 360 -10.80 11.75 -12.53
N GLN A 361 -9.86 12.21 -11.70
CA GLN A 361 -8.60 12.77 -12.17
C GLN A 361 -7.67 11.70 -12.76
N TYR A 362 -7.54 10.54 -12.13
CA TYR A 362 -6.77 9.42 -12.70
C TYR A 362 -7.34 8.97 -14.04
N LYS A 363 -8.67 8.83 -14.17
CA LYS A 363 -9.32 8.50 -15.46
C LYS A 363 -9.11 9.56 -16.55
N GLN A 364 -8.87 10.81 -16.17
CA GLN A 364 -8.54 11.89 -17.13
C GLN A 364 -7.06 11.92 -17.49
N LEU A 365 -6.18 11.50 -16.58
CA LEU A 365 -4.73 11.48 -16.75
C LEU A 365 -4.23 10.21 -17.43
N LEU A 366 -4.92 9.08 -17.28
CA LEU A 366 -4.47 7.79 -17.80
C LEU A 366 -5.15 7.44 -19.14
N PRO A 367 -4.38 6.96 -20.14
CA PRO A 367 -4.90 6.64 -21.47
C PRO A 367 -5.99 5.56 -21.51
N ASP A 368 -5.84 4.47 -20.76
CA ASP A 368 -6.76 3.32 -20.83
C ASP A 368 -8.11 3.65 -20.15
N PRO A 369 -9.26 3.33 -20.78
CA PRO A 369 -10.57 3.49 -20.13
C PRO A 369 -10.71 2.65 -18.85
N ASN A 370 -9.97 1.55 -18.74
CA ASN A 370 -9.78 0.79 -17.50
C ASN A 370 -8.41 1.19 -16.93
N TYR A 371 -8.38 2.40 -16.38
CA TYR A 371 -7.16 3.07 -15.90
C TYR A 371 -6.36 2.22 -14.89
N GLU A 372 -7.01 1.23 -14.27
CA GLU A 372 -6.39 0.27 -13.36
C GLU A 372 -5.19 -0.44 -13.99
N TYR A 373 -5.18 -0.68 -15.31
CA TYR A 373 -4.01 -1.27 -16.00
C TYR A 373 -2.77 -0.37 -15.98
N GLU A 374 -2.94 0.93 -15.82
CA GLU A 374 -1.88 1.93 -15.81
C GLU A 374 -1.67 2.51 -14.41
N PHE A 375 -2.47 2.08 -13.43
CA PHE A 375 -2.35 2.45 -12.02
C PHE A 375 -1.83 1.28 -11.17
N ASP A 376 -2.41 0.09 -11.27
CA ASP A 376 -2.07 -1.08 -10.45
C ASP A 376 -0.84 -1.83 -11.03
N PRO A 377 0.27 -1.95 -10.30
CA PRO A 377 1.43 -2.70 -10.75
C PRO A 377 1.32 -4.22 -10.49
N PHE A 378 0.15 -4.74 -10.12
CA PHE A 378 -0.04 -6.15 -9.72
C PHE A 378 -1.11 -6.91 -10.51
N TRP A 379 -1.56 -6.38 -11.64
CA TRP A 379 -2.60 -7.03 -12.45
C TRP A 379 -2.13 -8.29 -13.17
N VAL A 380 -0.81 -8.51 -13.30
CA VAL A 380 -0.22 -9.86 -13.30
C VAL A 380 0.78 -9.92 -12.15
N SER A 381 0.60 -10.88 -11.25
CA SER A 381 1.43 -11.00 -10.04
C SER A 381 1.75 -12.45 -9.70
N ALA A 382 2.87 -12.69 -9.05
CA ALA A 382 3.32 -14.01 -8.62
C ALA A 382 3.28 -14.15 -7.10
N TYR A 383 2.90 -15.34 -6.63
CA TYR A 383 2.97 -15.73 -5.24
C TYR A 383 3.57 -17.14 -5.10
N PRO A 384 4.65 -17.33 -4.31
CA PRO A 384 5.41 -16.28 -3.65
C PRO A 384 6.19 -15.42 -4.67
N TYR A 385 6.33 -14.12 -4.39
CA TYR A 385 7.15 -13.21 -5.21
C TYR A 385 8.64 -13.54 -5.13
N ARG A 386 9.11 -14.14 -4.03
CA ARG A 386 10.49 -14.64 -3.89
C ARG A 386 10.47 -16.15 -3.77
N VAL A 387 11.08 -16.81 -4.73
CA VAL A 387 11.12 -18.28 -4.82
C VAL A 387 12.54 -18.75 -4.54
N ASP A 388 12.69 -19.54 -3.48
CA ASP A 388 13.95 -20.18 -3.15
C ASP A 388 14.08 -21.53 -3.86
N LEU A 389 14.98 -21.60 -4.85
CA LEU A 389 15.37 -22.81 -5.58
C LEU A 389 16.73 -23.36 -5.10
N GLN A 390 17.32 -22.80 -4.04
CA GLN A 390 18.59 -23.26 -3.47
C GLN A 390 18.41 -24.55 -2.69
N THR A 391 17.33 -24.62 -1.91
CA THR A 391 17.04 -25.72 -0.97
C THR A 391 16.29 -26.87 -1.63
N GLU A 392 15.40 -26.56 -2.58
CA GLU A 392 14.67 -27.56 -3.36
C GLU A 392 14.68 -27.20 -4.82
N ARG A 393 14.87 -28.23 -5.66
CA ARG A 393 14.98 -28.06 -7.12
C ARG A 393 13.65 -27.72 -7.78
N THR A 394 12.54 -27.96 -7.09
CA THR A 394 11.19 -27.75 -7.61
C THR A 394 10.37 -26.89 -6.64
N ARG A 395 9.68 -25.89 -7.18
CA ARG A 395 8.84 -24.95 -6.42
C ARG A 395 7.60 -24.60 -7.23
N GLU A 396 6.50 -24.38 -6.54
CA GLU A 396 5.29 -23.84 -7.17
C GLU A 396 5.23 -22.32 -7.03
N VAL A 397 4.80 -21.67 -8.10
CA VAL A 397 4.45 -20.25 -8.14
C VAL A 397 3.03 -20.14 -8.66
N THR A 398 2.18 -19.43 -7.93
CA THR A 398 0.86 -19.04 -8.40
C THR A 398 0.95 -17.71 -9.11
N VAL A 399 0.64 -17.67 -10.40
CA VAL A 399 0.50 -16.44 -11.17
C VAL A 399 -0.97 -16.04 -11.22
N THR A 400 -1.29 -14.83 -10.75
CA THR A 400 -2.64 -14.26 -10.81
C THR A 400 -2.74 -13.29 -11.98
N VAL A 401 -3.81 -13.37 -12.77
CA VAL A 401 -4.10 -12.45 -13.88
C VAL A 401 -5.44 -11.77 -13.61
N ARG A 402 -5.45 -10.43 -13.55
CA ARG A 402 -6.66 -9.61 -13.32
C ARG A 402 -7.22 -9.08 -14.63
N ASN A 403 -8.55 -9.08 -14.73
CA ASN A 403 -9.29 -8.42 -15.80
C ASN A 403 -10.19 -7.32 -15.22
N PHE A 404 -9.89 -6.07 -15.53
CA PHE A 404 -10.69 -4.92 -15.11
C PHE A 404 -11.84 -4.59 -16.07
N ARG A 405 -11.83 -5.17 -17.27
CA ARG A 405 -12.78 -4.88 -18.33
C ARG A 405 -14.15 -5.49 -18.04
N ASP A 406 -15.19 -4.84 -18.57
CA ASP A 406 -16.58 -5.33 -18.57
C ASP A 406 -16.85 -6.50 -19.55
N ARG A 407 -15.79 -7.04 -20.15
CA ARG A 407 -15.84 -8.17 -21.09
C ARG A 407 -14.74 -9.18 -20.77
N PRO A 408 -14.88 -10.44 -21.20
CA PRO A 408 -13.77 -11.38 -21.13
C PRO A 408 -12.52 -10.87 -21.86
N GLN A 409 -11.36 -11.25 -21.33
CA GLN A 409 -10.05 -10.88 -21.85
C GLN A 409 -9.20 -12.13 -22.07
N ARG A 410 -8.67 -12.30 -23.28
CA ARG A 410 -7.66 -13.33 -23.55
C ARG A 410 -6.30 -12.85 -23.06
N HIS A 411 -5.47 -13.77 -22.58
CA HIS A 411 -4.08 -13.49 -22.27
C HIS A 411 -3.17 -14.60 -22.78
N GLU A 412 -1.93 -14.21 -23.06
CA GLU A 412 -0.80 -15.10 -23.27
C GLU A 412 0.38 -14.50 -22.49
N ILE A 413 0.87 -15.26 -21.50
CA ILE A 413 1.93 -14.81 -20.60
C ILE A 413 3.07 -15.83 -20.64
N HIS A 414 4.27 -15.36 -20.93
CA HIS A 414 5.49 -16.18 -20.94
C HIS A 414 6.41 -15.76 -19.80
N LEU A 415 6.79 -16.71 -18.95
CA LEU A 415 7.82 -16.48 -17.92
C LEU A 415 9.19 -16.47 -18.59
N ARG A 416 9.92 -15.36 -18.48
CA ARG A 416 11.27 -15.24 -19.05
C ARG A 416 12.31 -15.75 -18.05
N LEU A 417 12.40 -17.08 -17.99
CA LEU A 417 13.28 -17.79 -17.06
C LEU A 417 14.76 -17.69 -17.47
N PRO A 418 15.70 -17.64 -16.51
CA PRO A 418 17.12 -17.73 -16.80
C PRO A 418 17.51 -19.14 -17.27
N PRO A 419 18.68 -19.29 -17.93
CA PRO A 419 19.23 -20.60 -18.28
C PRO A 419 19.25 -21.56 -17.08
N GLY A 420 18.89 -22.82 -17.32
CA GLY A 420 18.84 -23.84 -16.28
C GLY A 420 17.56 -23.86 -15.44
N VAL A 421 16.59 -22.98 -15.70
CA VAL A 421 15.27 -23.05 -15.05
C VAL A 421 14.18 -23.28 -16.08
N THR A 422 13.24 -24.16 -15.76
CA THR A 422 12.08 -24.49 -16.61
C THR A 422 10.78 -24.28 -15.84
N ALA A 423 9.67 -24.10 -16.57
CA ALA A 423 8.33 -23.95 -16.03
C ALA A 423 7.38 -24.95 -16.68
N ASP A 424 6.48 -25.52 -15.88
CA ASP A 424 5.32 -26.28 -16.32
C ASP A 424 4.03 -25.70 -15.70
N PRO A 425 3.09 -25.17 -16.51
CA PRO A 425 3.20 -24.97 -17.95
C PRO A 425 4.22 -23.87 -18.32
N PRO A 426 4.84 -23.91 -19.51
CA PRO A 426 5.84 -22.93 -19.94
C PRO A 426 5.24 -21.55 -20.32
N SER A 427 3.94 -21.51 -20.59
CA SER A 427 3.18 -20.29 -20.85
C SER A 427 1.76 -20.41 -20.29
N LEU A 428 1.18 -19.27 -19.93
CA LEU A 428 -0.17 -19.17 -19.42
C LEU A 428 -1.05 -18.58 -20.52
N VAL A 429 -1.89 -19.42 -21.12
CA VAL A 429 -2.83 -19.01 -22.16
C VAL A 429 -4.23 -19.28 -21.67
N GLY A 430 -5.08 -18.25 -21.66
CA GLY A 430 -6.41 -18.38 -21.10
C GLY A 430 -7.32 -17.20 -21.39
N THR A 431 -8.52 -17.26 -20.84
CA THR A 431 -9.48 -16.15 -20.85
C THR A 431 -9.94 -15.89 -19.43
N VAL A 432 -9.82 -14.64 -18.98
CA VAL A 432 -10.33 -14.18 -17.68
C VAL A 432 -11.69 -13.54 -17.90
N ALA A 433 -12.69 -13.89 -17.08
CA ALA A 433 -14.02 -13.29 -17.16
C ALA A 433 -13.99 -11.78 -16.87
N ALA A 434 -15.07 -11.08 -17.20
CA ALA A 434 -15.20 -9.65 -16.91
C ALA A 434 -15.06 -9.38 -15.41
N LYS A 435 -14.33 -8.32 -15.04
CA LYS A 435 -14.16 -7.87 -13.64
C LYS A 435 -13.78 -9.00 -12.67
N SER A 436 -12.90 -9.90 -13.10
CA SER A 436 -12.49 -11.07 -12.32
C SER A 436 -10.98 -11.27 -12.34
N ARG A 437 -10.51 -12.31 -11.64
CA ARG A 437 -9.12 -12.75 -11.65
C ARG A 437 -9.05 -14.26 -11.81
N GLU A 438 -8.07 -14.75 -12.55
CA GLU A 438 -7.75 -16.17 -12.66
C GLU A 438 -6.37 -16.45 -12.05
N ARG A 439 -6.18 -17.68 -11.57
CA ARG A 439 -4.92 -18.14 -10.98
C ARG A 439 -4.39 -19.35 -11.71
N TYR A 440 -3.10 -19.35 -11.96
CA TYR A 440 -2.37 -20.42 -12.63
C TYR A 440 -1.25 -20.90 -11.72
N THR A 441 -1.20 -22.20 -11.43
CA THR A 441 -0.05 -22.80 -10.76
C THR A 441 0.99 -23.15 -11.81
N VAL A 442 2.22 -22.69 -11.59
CA VAL A 442 3.39 -22.98 -12.39
C VAL A 442 4.41 -23.70 -11.53
N THR A 443 4.82 -24.89 -11.94
CA THR A 443 5.92 -25.62 -11.32
C THR A 443 7.23 -25.18 -11.96
N LEU A 444 8.10 -24.57 -11.18
CA LEU A 444 9.47 -24.23 -11.57
C LEU A 444 10.41 -25.38 -11.23
N THR A 445 11.31 -25.72 -12.15
CA THR A 445 12.36 -26.72 -11.93
C THR A 445 13.72 -26.19 -12.32
N ALA A 446 14.67 -26.22 -11.39
CA ALA A 446 16.07 -25.82 -11.59
C ALA A 446 16.97 -27.03 -11.89
N ASP A 447 17.77 -26.91 -12.94
CA ASP A 447 18.88 -27.79 -13.28
C ASP A 447 20.15 -27.27 -12.59
N PRO A 448 20.68 -27.97 -11.56
CA PRO A 448 21.82 -27.51 -10.78
C PRO A 448 23.13 -27.41 -11.58
N GLU A 449 23.23 -28.06 -12.74
CA GLU A 449 24.42 -27.98 -13.59
C GLU A 449 24.41 -26.75 -14.50
N ARG A 450 23.24 -26.12 -14.68
CA ARG A 450 23.02 -25.04 -15.65
C ARG A 450 22.56 -23.73 -15.02
N VAL A 451 21.90 -23.79 -13.86
CA VAL A 451 21.40 -22.60 -13.19
C VAL A 451 22.56 -21.82 -12.58
N GLU A 452 22.67 -20.55 -12.95
CA GLU A 452 23.68 -19.68 -12.36
C GLU A 452 23.29 -19.28 -10.92
N PRO A 453 24.26 -19.19 -9.99
CA PRO A 453 24.00 -18.76 -8.63
C PRO A 453 23.46 -17.33 -8.55
N GLY A 454 22.67 -17.10 -7.51
CA GLY A 454 22.29 -15.78 -7.03
C GLY A 454 20.84 -15.41 -7.34
N LEU A 455 20.54 -14.14 -7.09
CA LEU A 455 19.23 -13.55 -7.34
C LEU A 455 19.05 -13.29 -8.83
N ARG A 456 17.90 -13.67 -9.38
CA ARG A 456 17.50 -13.40 -10.76
C ARG A 456 16.06 -12.89 -10.79
N ILE A 457 15.80 -11.90 -11.64
CA ILE A 457 14.47 -11.38 -11.94
C ILE A 457 13.88 -12.20 -13.08
N VAL A 458 12.65 -12.68 -12.92
CA VAL A 458 11.89 -13.40 -13.95
C VAL A 458 10.74 -12.51 -14.40
N PRO A 459 10.91 -11.75 -15.50
CA PRO A 459 9.83 -10.91 -15.99
C PRO A 459 8.76 -11.72 -16.72
N PHE A 460 7.52 -11.24 -16.67
CA PHE A 460 6.42 -11.77 -17.48
C PHE A 460 6.37 -11.04 -18.82
N ASP A 461 6.50 -11.76 -19.95
CA ASP A 461 6.17 -11.19 -21.26
C ASP A 461 4.68 -11.37 -21.51
N ILE A 462 3.94 -10.26 -21.46
CA ILE A 462 2.49 -10.22 -21.37
C ILE A 462 1.89 -9.77 -22.70
N GLN A 463 0.88 -10.50 -23.16
CA GLN A 463 -0.06 -10.08 -24.18
C GLN A 463 -1.49 -10.22 -23.68
N LEU A 464 -2.30 -9.17 -23.88
CA LEU A 464 -3.74 -9.16 -23.59
C LEU A 464 -4.53 -8.87 -24.88
N ASP A 465 -5.42 -9.78 -25.26
CA ASP A 465 -6.06 -9.82 -26.58
C ASP A 465 -5.02 -9.62 -27.71
N ASP A 466 -5.11 -8.50 -28.43
CA ASP A 466 -4.26 -8.18 -29.59
C ASP A 466 -3.12 -7.20 -29.22
N ARG A 467 -3.01 -6.79 -27.96
CA ARG A 467 -1.99 -5.85 -27.47
C ARG A 467 -0.90 -6.60 -26.70
N ARG A 468 0.33 -6.55 -27.23
CA ARG A 468 1.53 -7.00 -26.50
C ARG A 468 2.06 -5.86 -25.63
N TYR A 469 2.17 -6.12 -24.33
CA TYR A 469 2.76 -5.20 -23.36
C TYR A 469 4.27 -5.43 -23.22
N GLY A 470 4.76 -6.61 -23.61
CA GLY A 470 6.17 -6.97 -23.48
C GLY A 470 6.46 -7.44 -22.06
N GLN A 471 7.74 -7.35 -21.66
CA GLN A 471 8.18 -7.72 -20.31
C GLN A 471 7.70 -6.67 -19.31
N LEU A 472 6.71 -7.03 -18.49
CA LEU A 472 6.12 -6.16 -17.48
C LEU A 472 5.81 -7.00 -16.23
N PHE A 473 6.14 -6.44 -15.06
CA PHE A 473 6.14 -7.14 -13.77
C PHE A 473 7.03 -8.37 -13.76
N ASP A 474 7.23 -8.91 -12.57
CA ASP A 474 8.20 -9.96 -12.35
C ASP A 474 7.97 -10.69 -11.04
N PHE A 475 8.81 -11.68 -10.82
CA PHE A 475 9.11 -12.25 -9.52
C PHE A 475 10.58 -12.62 -9.45
N LEU A 476 11.07 -12.90 -8.25
CA LEU A 476 12.46 -13.20 -7.98
C LEU A 476 12.64 -14.70 -7.78
N ILE A 477 13.70 -15.24 -8.37
CA ILE A 477 14.22 -16.55 -8.01
C ILE A 477 15.60 -16.40 -7.39
N GLN A 478 15.86 -17.21 -6.38
CA GLN A 478 17.19 -17.36 -5.79
C GLN A 478 17.69 -18.78 -6.09
N ALA A 479 18.81 -18.87 -6.81
CA ALA A 479 19.43 -20.16 -7.17
C ALA A 479 20.74 -20.39 -6.40
N ALA A 480 21.06 -21.66 -6.13
CA ALA A 480 22.30 -22.06 -5.48
C ALA A 480 23.46 -22.08 -6.49
N PRO A 481 24.71 -21.92 -6.05
CA PRO A 481 25.85 -22.27 -6.87
C PRO A 481 25.80 -23.76 -7.27
N PRO A 482 26.38 -24.15 -8.41
CA PRO A 482 26.60 -25.55 -8.72
C PRO A 482 27.33 -26.18 -7.54
N ALA A 483 26.90 -27.37 -7.09
CA ALA A 483 27.62 -28.07 -6.05
C ALA A 483 29.08 -28.23 -6.51
N GLU A 484 30.04 -27.70 -5.76
CA GLU A 484 31.45 -28.03 -5.98
C GLU A 484 31.56 -29.54 -5.92
N ALA A 485 32.05 -30.15 -7.00
CA ALA A 485 32.32 -31.57 -7.02
C ALA A 485 33.19 -31.87 -5.81
N GLN A 486 32.67 -32.67 -4.87
CA GLN A 486 33.48 -33.21 -3.79
C GLN A 486 34.59 -34.02 -4.46
N THR A 487 35.79 -33.45 -4.55
CA THR A 487 36.99 -34.21 -4.84
C THR A 487 37.18 -35.13 -3.65
N GLU A 488 36.81 -36.40 -3.80
CA GLU A 488 37.16 -37.44 -2.83
C GLU A 488 38.70 -37.46 -2.64
N PRO A 489 39.18 -37.64 -1.39
CA PRO A 489 40.59 -37.49 -1.02
C PRO A 489 41.53 -38.55 -1.62
#